data_AF-A0A0M3ILU3-F1
#
_entry.id   AF-A0A0M3ILU3-F1
#
_cell.length_a   1.000
_cell.length_b   1.000
_cell.length_c   1.000
_cell.angle_alpha   90.00
_cell.angle_beta   90.00
_cell.angle_gamma   90.00
#
_symmetry.space_group_name_H-M   'P 1'
#
loop_
_entity.id
_entity.type
_entity.pdbx_description
1 polymer ?
#
loop_
_entity_poly.entity_id
_entity_poly.type
_entity_poly.pdbx_seq_one_letter_code
_entity_poly.pdbx_strand_id
1 'polypeptide(L)'
;MDFQPQDYPLAEPIFVTNRYGREDLLALLSKDANPPAGLDKCPFFVEIPQQPIVLKPLTDVETDLEVEVSSKTFVYVYYERRGLWPRV
;
A
#
# COMPACT_ATOMS: atom_id res chain seq x y z
N MET A 1 -14.44 23.80 45.10
CA MET A 1 -14.86 22.61 44.36
C MET A 1 -13.63 22.07 43.68
N ASP A 2 -13.00 21.08 44.28
CA ASP A 2 -11.78 20.47 43.77
C ASP A 2 -12.16 19.47 42.66
N PHE A 3 -11.60 19.66 41.46
CA PHE A 3 -11.67 18.68 40.40
C PHE A 3 -10.82 17.47 40.82
N GLN A 4 -11.47 16.40 41.26
CA GLN A 4 -10.84 15.08 41.31
C GLN A 4 -10.53 14.67 39.86
N PRO A 5 -9.29 14.30 39.51
CA PRO A 5 -9.03 13.68 38.23
C PRO A 5 -9.73 12.32 38.26
N GLN A 6 -10.86 12.21 37.56
CA GLN A 6 -11.48 10.92 37.32
C GLN A 6 -10.43 10.05 36.61
N ASP A 7 -10.05 8.97 37.29
CA ASP A 7 -9.30 7.85 36.77
C ASP A 7 -10.05 7.28 35.55
N TYR A 8 -9.84 7.88 34.38
CA TYR A 8 -10.06 7.17 33.13
C TYR A 8 -9.16 5.93 33.20
N PRO A 9 -9.69 4.70 33.07
CA PRO A 9 -8.79 3.57 32.89
C PRO A 9 -7.95 3.88 31.66
N LEU A 10 -6.65 4.07 31.86
CA LEU A 10 -5.65 4.05 30.80
C LEU A 10 -5.87 2.72 30.09
N ALA A 11 -6.61 2.75 28.99
CA ALA A 11 -6.85 1.56 28.20
C ALA A 11 -5.46 1.07 27.77
N GLU A 12 -5.06 -0.10 28.26
CA GLU A 12 -3.83 -0.72 27.83
C GLU A 12 -3.83 -0.76 26.29
N PRO A 13 -2.71 -0.43 25.63
CA PRO A 13 -2.68 -0.42 24.18
C PRO A 13 -3.20 -1.76 23.67
N ILE A 14 -4.19 -1.75 22.78
CA ILE A 14 -4.66 -2.97 22.12
C ILE A 14 -3.53 -3.43 21.21
N PHE A 15 -2.64 -4.25 21.76
CA PHE A 15 -1.61 -4.96 21.02
C PHE A 15 -2.34 -6.02 20.19
N VAL A 16 -2.68 -5.67 18.95
CA VAL A 16 -3.06 -6.67 17.96
C VAL A 16 -1.85 -7.59 17.83
N THR A 17 -2.02 -8.85 18.19
CA THR A 17 -0.93 -9.80 18.48
C THR A 17 0.02 -10.02 17.31
N ASN A 18 -0.43 -9.81 16.07
CA ASN A 18 0.34 -9.99 14.85
C ASN A 18 0.40 -8.67 14.07
N ARG A 19 1.29 -7.75 14.47
CA ARG A 19 1.62 -6.54 13.71
C ARG A 19 3.05 -6.64 13.20
N TYR A 20 3.22 -6.35 11.92
CA TYR A 20 4.52 -6.31 11.26
C TYR A 20 4.63 -4.99 10.50
N GLY A 21 5.67 -4.22 10.79
CA GLY A 21 6.03 -3.05 9.99
C GLY A 21 6.53 -3.46 8.61
N ARG A 22 6.71 -2.47 7.73
CA ARG A 22 7.22 -2.73 6.37
C ARG A 22 8.55 -3.47 6.40
N GLU A 23 9.50 -3.03 7.23
CA GLU A 23 10.82 -3.68 7.34
C GLU A 23 10.73 -5.06 7.99
N ASP A 24 9.84 -5.26 8.96
CA ASP A 24 9.63 -6.57 9.58
C ASP A 24 9.15 -7.59 8.53
N LEU A 25 8.26 -7.18 7.62
CA LEU A 25 7.80 -8.03 6.51
C LEU A 25 8.93 -8.33 5.51
N LEU A 26 9.81 -7.37 5.22
CA LEU A 26 10.95 -7.58 4.33
C LEU A 26 12.00 -8.50 4.96
N ALA A 27 12.20 -8.41 6.28
CA ALA A 27 13.10 -9.30 7.02
C ALA A 27 12.61 -10.76 7.03
N LEU A 28 11.30 -10.99 6.89
CA LEU A 28 10.69 -12.32 6.80
C LEU A 28 10.76 -12.94 5.39
N LEU A 29 11.30 -12.22 4.39
CA LEU A 29 11.39 -12.74 3.02
C LEU A 29 12.36 -13.94 2.95
N SER A 30 11.81 -15.13 2.72
CA SER A 30 12.60 -16.34 2.51
C SER A 30 13.27 -16.35 1.14
N LYS A 31 14.54 -16.77 1.08
CA LYS A 31 15.30 -16.91 -0.17
C LYS A 31 14.90 -18.14 -0.98
N ASP A 32 14.34 -19.15 -0.31
CA ASP A 32 14.05 -20.47 -0.87
C ASP A 32 12.54 -20.77 -0.85
N ALA A 33 11.71 -19.74 -1.09
CA ALA A 33 10.26 -19.88 -1.06
C ALA A 33 9.77 -20.71 -2.27
N ASN A 34 9.14 -21.85 -1.99
CA ASN A 34 8.47 -22.64 -3.00
C ASN A 34 7.01 -22.18 -3.16
N PRO A 35 6.46 -22.21 -4.38
CA PRO A 35 5.06 -21.89 -4.58
C PRO A 35 4.19 -22.93 -3.85
N PRO A 36 3.07 -22.49 -3.22
CA PRO A 36 2.11 -23.42 -2.64
C PRO A 36 1.50 -24.32 -3.71
N ALA A 37 1.12 -25.53 -3.31
CA ALA A 37 0.53 -26.51 -4.21
C ALA A 37 -0.75 -25.97 -4.88
N GLY A 38 -0.89 -26.19 -6.20
CA GLY A 38 -2.04 -25.76 -6.99
C GLY A 38 -1.95 -24.33 -7.53
N LEU A 39 -0.91 -23.57 -7.19
CA LEU A 39 -0.70 -22.23 -7.73
C LEU A 39 -0.37 -22.25 -9.23
N ASP A 40 0.16 -23.35 -9.74
CA ASP A 40 0.42 -23.62 -11.16
C ASP A 40 -0.83 -23.54 -12.05
N LYS A 41 -2.02 -23.69 -11.46
CA LYS A 41 -3.31 -23.57 -12.17
C LYS A 41 -3.81 -22.13 -12.27
N CYS A 42 -3.14 -21.18 -11.61
CA CYS A 42 -3.51 -19.77 -11.66
C CYS A 42 -3.03 -19.16 -12.99
N PRO A 43 -3.90 -18.46 -13.75
CA PRO A 43 -3.49 -17.82 -15.00
C PRO A 43 -2.50 -16.67 -14.80
N PHE A 44 -2.33 -16.19 -13.56
CA PHE A 44 -1.37 -15.16 -13.18
C PHE A 44 -0.12 -15.73 -12.50
N PHE A 45 0.05 -17.06 -12.52
CA PHE A 45 1.22 -17.69 -11.93
C PHE A 45 2.50 -17.24 -12.64
N VAL A 46 3.47 -16.82 -11.85
CA VAL A 46 4.83 -16.52 -12.31
C VAL A 46 5.73 -17.59 -11.74
N GLU A 47 6.35 -18.38 -12.62
CA GLU A 47 7.19 -19.51 -12.23
C GLU A 47 8.42 -19.07 -11.43
N ILE A 48 9.03 -17.95 -11.83
CA ILE A 48 10.21 -17.39 -11.18
C ILE A 48 9.77 -16.40 -10.09
N PRO A 49 10.09 -16.65 -8.81
CA PRO A 49 9.70 -15.76 -7.72
C PRO A 49 10.29 -14.37 -7.93
N GLN A 50 9.43 -13.36 -7.89
CA GLN A 50 9.83 -11.96 -8.01
C GLN A 50 10.10 -11.38 -6.61
N GLN A 51 11.19 -10.62 -6.47
CA GLN A 51 11.45 -9.85 -5.25
C GLN A 51 10.42 -8.73 -5.07
N PRO A 52 10.09 -8.34 -3.81
CA PRO A 52 9.25 -7.18 -3.53
C PRO A 52 9.75 -5.93 -4.27
N ILE A 53 8.83 -5.21 -4.92
CA ILE A 53 9.18 -4.05 -5.76
C ILE A 53 9.95 -2.97 -5.02
N VAL A 54 9.75 -2.86 -3.71
CA VAL A 54 10.41 -1.86 -2.87
C VAL A 54 11.91 -2.12 -2.67
N LEU A 55 12.40 -3.31 -3.04
CA LEU A 55 13.83 -3.63 -3.06
C LEU A 55 14.48 -3.29 -4.41
N LYS A 56 13.68 -2.91 -5.42
CA LYS A 56 14.16 -2.49 -6.72
C LYS A 56 14.21 -0.95 -6.76
N PRO A 57 15.31 -0.35 -7.25
CA PRO A 57 15.28 1.07 -7.57
C PRO A 57 14.26 1.33 -8.68
N LEU A 58 13.72 2.55 -8.72
CA LEU A 58 12.85 2.97 -9.82
C LEU A 58 13.61 2.90 -11.14
N THR A 59 12.91 2.46 -12.16
CA THR A 59 13.37 2.53 -13.55
C THR A 59 13.22 3.94 -14.09
N ASP A 60 13.92 4.24 -15.20
CA ASP A 60 13.80 5.54 -15.89
C ASP A 60 12.34 5.86 -16.25
N VAL A 61 11.60 4.85 -16.72
CA VAL A 61 10.18 4.95 -17.05
C VAL A 61 9.33 5.30 -15.82
N GLU A 62 9.57 4.63 -14.69
CA GLU A 62 8.83 4.91 -13.44
C GLU A 62 9.16 6.29 -12.88
N THR A 63 10.41 6.74 -13.04
CA THR A 63 10.87 8.07 -12.61
C THR A 63 10.17 9.18 -13.40
N ASP A 64 10.04 9.02 -14.71
CA ASP A 64 9.34 9.99 -15.57
C ASP A 64 7.82 10.04 -15.32
N LEU A 65 7.24 8.97 -14.77
CA LEU A 65 5.81 8.85 -14.47
C LEU A 65 5.39 9.45 -13.12
N GLU A 66 6.33 9.90 -12.28
CA GLU A 66 6.05 10.41 -10.93
C GLU A 66 5.23 11.72 -10.89
N VAL A 67 4.96 12.34 -12.04
CA VAL A 67 4.33 13.67 -12.12
C VAL A 67 2.85 13.65 -11.71
N GLU A 68 2.11 12.53 -11.87
CA GLU A 68 0.69 12.49 -11.54
C GLU A 68 0.19 11.09 -11.14
N VAL A 69 -0.14 10.91 -9.86
CA VAL A 69 -0.75 9.66 -9.34
C VAL A 69 -2.22 9.53 -9.75
N SER A 70 -2.87 10.65 -10.07
CA SER A 70 -4.27 10.65 -10.49
C SER A 70 -4.41 10.23 -11.94
N SER A 71 -5.41 9.40 -12.23
CA SER A 71 -5.74 9.10 -13.62
C SER A 71 -6.36 10.32 -14.30
N LYS A 72 -5.98 10.58 -15.56
CA LYS A 72 -6.56 11.66 -16.37
C LYS A 72 -8.09 11.55 -16.48
N THR A 73 -8.64 10.34 -16.43
CA THR A 73 -10.09 10.09 -16.39
C THR A 73 -10.73 10.64 -15.13
N PHE A 74 -10.12 10.44 -13.96
CA PHE A 74 -10.61 11.01 -12.71
C PHE A 74 -10.61 12.54 -12.77
N VAL A 75 -9.49 13.12 -13.22
CA VAL A 75 -9.36 14.56 -13.42
C VAL A 75 -10.46 15.09 -14.35
N TYR A 76 -10.62 14.47 -15.52
CA TYR A 76 -11.63 14.86 -16.50
C TYR A 76 -13.05 14.84 -15.90
N VAL A 77 -13.45 13.73 -15.29
CA VAL A 77 -14.79 13.59 -14.68
C VAL A 77 -15.00 14.56 -13.53
N TYR A 78 -13.95 14.83 -12.73
CA TYR A 78 -14.01 15.79 -11.63
C TYR A 78 -14.28 17.21 -12.13
N TYR A 79 -13.55 17.67 -13.14
CA TYR A 79 -13.74 19.01 -13.73
C TYR A 79 -15.07 19.13 -14.48
N GLU A 80 -15.50 18.08 -15.18
CA GLU A 80 -16.79 18.02 -15.90
C GLU A 80 -17.96 18.16 -14.93
N ARG A 81 -17.98 17.37 -13.85
CA ARG A 81 -19.06 17.42 -12.84
C ARG A 81 -19.11 18.72 -12.04
N ARG A 82 -17.99 19.44 -11.93
CA ARG A 82 -17.92 20.74 -11.25
C ARG A 82 -18.18 21.93 -12.17
N GLY A 83 -18.37 21.70 -13.47
CA GLY A 83 -18.55 22.78 -14.45
C GLY A 83 -17.34 23.71 -14.54
N LEU A 84 -16.15 23.23 -14.17
CA LEU A 84 -14.91 24.01 -14.10
C LEU A 84 -14.08 23.91 -15.39
N TRP A 85 -14.60 23.27 -16.44
CA TRP A 85 -13.95 23.26 -17.75
C TRP A 85 -13.94 24.68 -18.35
N PRO A 86 -12.78 25.18 -18.81
CA PRO A 86 -12.75 26.40 -19.58
C PRO A 86 -13.54 26.16 -20.87
N ARG A 87 -14.67 26.87 -21.03
CA ARG A 87 -15.36 26.96 -22.32
C ARG A 87 -14.45 27.74 -23.26
N VAL A 88 -13.92 27.04 -24.26
CA VAL A 88 -13.26 27.65 -25.42
C VAL A 88 -14.32 28.23 -26.33
#